data_AF-A0A972XGG3-F1
#
_entry.id   AF-A0A972XGG3-F1
#
_cell.length_a   1.000
_cell.length_b   1.000
_cell.length_c   1.000
_cell.angle_alpha   90.00
_cell.angle_beta   90.00
_cell.angle_gamma   90.00
#
_symmetry.space_group_name_H-M   'P 1'
#
loop_
_entity.id
_entity.type
_entity.pdbx_description
1 polymer ?
#
loop_
_entity_poly.entity_id
_entity_poly.type
_entity_poly.pdbx_seq_one_letter_code
_entity_poly.pdbx_strand_id
1 'polypeptide(L)'
;MKTTVEINDALLARAKDLAHRRGCTLRSVLEEGLHCVLKQDDCWHDFSLRDASIGGGWLTDEARGRTMADLIHGTYEAEQS
;
A
#
# COMPACT_ATOMS: atom_id res chain seq x y z
N MET A 1 -5.69 19.45 -19.12
CA MET A 1 -4.60 19.86 -20.06
C MET A 1 -4.76 19.09 -21.38
N LYS A 2 -4.38 19.68 -22.52
CA LYS A 2 -4.32 18.94 -23.80
C LYS A 2 -2.91 18.37 -23.94
N THR A 3 -2.82 17.05 -24.08
CA THR A 3 -1.56 16.33 -24.26
C THR A 3 -1.68 15.46 -25.50
N THR A 4 -0.58 15.33 -26.25
CA THR A 4 -0.45 14.40 -27.37
C THR A 4 0.39 13.22 -26.90
N VAL A 5 -0.11 12.00 -27.13
CA VAL A 5 0.58 10.75 -26.78
C VAL A 5 0.55 9.81 -27.98
N GLU A 6 1.63 9.07 -28.20
CA GLU A 6 1.70 8.05 -29.23
C GLU A 6 1.11 6.75 -28.71
N ILE A 7 0.16 6.18 -29.45
CA ILE A 7 -0.55 4.95 -29.10
C ILE A 7 -0.66 4.09 -30.36
N ASN A 8 -0.41 2.79 -30.23
CA ASN A 8 -0.59 1.86 -31.34
C ASN A 8 -2.06 1.81 -31.80
N ASP A 9 -2.27 1.77 -33.12
CA ASP A 9 -3.61 1.80 -33.73
C ASP A 9 -4.57 0.73 -33.21
N ALA A 10 -4.09 -0.49 -32.94
CA ALA A 10 -4.91 -1.57 -32.42
C ALA A 10 -5.42 -1.24 -31.00
N LEU A 11 -4.60 -0.59 -30.17
CA LEU A 11 -5.00 -0.16 -28.83
C LEU A 11 -6.00 1.00 -28.90
N LEU A 12 -5.75 1.96 -29.80
CA LEU A 12 -6.65 3.08 -30.04
C LEU A 12 -8.03 2.61 -30.50
N ALA A 13 -8.10 1.63 -31.40
CA ALA A 13 -9.35 1.05 -31.87
C ALA A 13 -10.15 0.42 -30.73
N ARG A 14 -9.49 -0.37 -29.88
CA ARG A 14 -10.12 -1.01 -28.71
C ARG A 14 -10.60 0.01 -27.68
N ALA A 15 -9.83 1.08 -27.43
CA ALA A 15 -10.23 2.13 -26.51
C ALA A 15 -11.46 2.91 -27.01
N LYS A 16 -11.55 3.15 -28.33
CA LYS A 16 -12.73 3.77 -28.96
C LYS A 16 -13.97 2.89 -28.85
N ASP A 17 -13.84 1.58 -29.11
CA ASP A 17 -14.94 0.63 -28.93
C ASP A 17 -15.43 0.60 -27.48
N LEU A 18 -14.52 0.58 -26.51
CA LEU A 18 -14.86 0.64 -25.10
C LEU A 18 -15.61 1.91 -24.74
N ALA A 19 -15.14 3.07 -25.23
CA ALA A 19 -15.79 4.35 -25.02
C ALA A 19 -17.23 4.35 -25.58
N HIS A 20 -17.40 3.82 -26.79
CA HIS A 20 -18.71 3.69 -27.42
C HIS A 20 -19.65 2.79 -26.61
N ARG A 21 -19.19 1.60 -26.22
CA ARG A 21 -19.95 0.64 -25.41
C ARG A 21 -20.34 1.18 -24.03
N ARG A 22 -19.49 2.00 -23.42
CA ARG A 22 -19.74 2.63 -22.12
C ARG A 22 -20.52 3.95 -22.21
N GLY A 23 -20.76 4.48 -23.42
CA GLY A 23 -21.39 5.78 -23.60
C GLY A 23 -20.56 6.95 -23.07
N CYS A 24 -19.23 6.83 -23.08
CA CYS A 24 -18.31 7.86 -22.58
C CYS A 24 -17.32 8.31 -23.68
N THR A 25 -16.44 9.25 -23.35
CA THR A 25 -15.46 9.77 -24.30
C THR A 25 -14.17 8.93 -24.28
N LEU A 26 -13.43 8.92 -25.40
CA LEU A 26 -12.10 8.32 -25.44
C LEU A 26 -11.15 8.94 -24.40
N ARG A 27 -11.28 10.26 -24.14
CA ARG A 27 -10.52 10.94 -23.08
C ARG A 27 -10.79 10.29 -21.72
N SER A 28 -12.06 10.03 -21.39
CA SER A 28 -12.43 9.41 -20.10
C SER A 28 -11.81 8.02 -19.94
N VAL A 29 -11.79 7.22 -21.01
CA VAL A 29 -11.13 5.90 -20.99
C VAL A 29 -9.63 6.02 -20.77
N LEU A 30 -8.97 6.99 -21.41
CA LEU A 30 -7.53 7.23 -21.24
C LEU A 30 -7.20 7.74 -19.83
N GLU A 31 -8.00 8.66 -19.30
CA GLU A 31 -7.83 9.20 -17.93
C GLU A 31 -8.06 8.10 -16.88
N GLU A 32 -9.09 7.26 -17.03
CA GLU A 32 -9.34 6.11 -16.15
C GLU A 32 -8.16 5.13 -16.18
N GLY A 33 -7.66 4.79 -17.37
CA GLY A 33 -6.50 3.91 -17.53
C GLY A 33 -5.24 4.46 -16.85
N LEU A 34 -4.96 5.75 -17.03
CA LEU A 34 -3.83 6.41 -16.39
C LEU A 34 -3.98 6.44 -14.86
N HIS A 35 -5.18 6.75 -14.36
CA HIS A 35 -5.46 6.70 -12.92
C HIS A 35 -5.24 5.31 -12.33
N CYS A 36 -5.67 4.25 -13.02
CA CYS A 36 -5.45 2.88 -12.56
C CYS A 36 -3.96 2.53 -12.43
N VAL A 37 -3.15 2.93 -13.41
CA VAL A 37 -1.70 2.66 -13.40
C VAL A 37 -1.02 3.44 -12.26
N LEU A 38 -1.31 4.73 -12.11
CA LEU A 38 -0.74 5.54 -11.04
C LEU A 38 -1.14 5.03 -9.65
N LYS A 39 -2.40 4.66 -9.46
CA LYS A 39 -2.86 4.08 -8.20
C LYS A 39 -2.17 2.75 -7.88
N GLN A 40 -1.93 1.92 -8.91
CA GLN A 40 -1.21 0.66 -8.73
C GLN A 40 0.24 0.90 -8.29
N ASP A 41 0.88 1.94 -8.82
CA ASP A 41 2.24 2.37 -8.44
C ASP A 41 2.28 2.96 -7.03
N ASP A 42 1.33 3.82 -6.67
CA ASP A 42 1.18 4.37 -5.32
C ASP A 42 1.02 3.26 -4.26
N CYS A 43 0.25 2.22 -4.58
CA CYS A 43 0.06 1.08 -3.70
C CYS A 43 1.28 0.15 -3.58
N TRP A 44 2.24 0.23 -4.51
CA TRP A 44 3.48 -0.56 -4.44
C TRP A 44 4.51 0.07 -3.50
N HIS A 45 4.36 1.33 -3.10
CA HIS A 45 5.27 1.92 -2.14
C HIS A 45 5.26 1.11 -0.83
N ASP A 46 6.45 0.67 -0.40
CA ASP A 46 6.64 -0.10 0.82
C ASP A 46 5.84 0.55 1.95
N PHE A 47 4.97 -0.24 2.57
CA PHE A 47 4.26 0.17 3.78
C PHE A 47 5.31 0.46 4.86
N SER A 48 5.65 1.74 4.99
CA SER A 48 6.51 2.23 6.06
C SER A 48 5.63 2.47 7.27
N LEU A 49 5.81 1.64 8.30
CA LEU A 49 5.17 1.88 9.60
C LEU A 49 5.59 3.27 10.07
N ARG A 50 4.59 4.15 10.28
CA ARG A 50 4.81 5.41 10.97
C ARG A 50 5.51 5.09 12.29
N ASP A 51 6.57 5.84 12.61
CA ASP A 51 7.25 5.70 13.89
C ASP A 51 6.24 5.86 15.02
N ALA A 52 5.86 4.72 15.59
CA ALA A 52 4.91 4.59 16.69
C ALA A 52 5.65 4.29 17.99
N SER A 53 6.96 4.58 18.03
CA SER A 53 7.75 4.51 19.24
C SER A 53 7.14 5.45 20.28
N ILE A 54 6.56 4.87 21.31
CA ILE A 54 6.15 5.60 22.51
C ILE A 54 7.46 5.86 23.27
N GLY A 55 7.76 7.12 23.57
CA GLY A 55 9.05 7.56 24.14
C GLY A 55 9.62 6.59 25.18
N GLY A 56 10.93 6.38 25.15
CA GLY A 56 11.62 5.37 25.97
C GLY A 56 11.28 5.47 27.46
N GLY A 57 11.27 4.32 28.15
CA GLY A 57 10.97 4.22 29.59
C GLY A 57 9.90 3.18 29.95
N TRP A 58 9.29 2.52 28.97
CA TRP A 58 8.29 1.46 29.17
C TRP A 58 8.90 0.08 29.41
N LEU A 59 10.19 -0.11 29.06
CA LEU A 59 10.91 -1.33 29.40
C LEU A 59 11.36 -1.25 30.86
N THR A 60 10.80 -2.12 31.70
CA THR A 60 11.24 -2.28 33.09
C THR A 60 12.70 -2.73 33.12
N ASP A 61 13.40 -2.41 34.21
CA ASP A 61 14.81 -2.78 34.36
C ASP A 61 15.01 -4.30 34.29
N GLU A 62 14.06 -5.06 34.84
CA GLU A 62 14.03 -6.53 34.79
C GLU A 62 13.90 -7.10 33.37
N ALA A 63 13.25 -6.35 32.48
CA ALA A 63 13.07 -6.73 31.08
C ALA A 63 14.26 -6.33 30.19
N ARG A 64 15.15 -5.47 30.68
CA ARG A 64 16.32 -5.01 29.94
C ARG A 64 17.32 -6.15 29.76
N GLY A 65 17.71 -6.40 28.51
CA GLY A 65 18.71 -7.44 28.17
C GLY A 65 18.18 -8.87 28.16
N ARG A 66 16.88 -9.08 28.40
CA ARG A 66 16.21 -10.37 28.23
C ARG A 66 15.64 -10.53 26.83
N THR A 67 15.55 -11.78 26.37
CA THR A 67 14.84 -12.06 25.13
C THR A 67 13.33 -12.08 25.37
N MET A 68 12.55 -11.91 24.31
CA MET A 68 11.08 -12.02 24.40
C MET A 68 10.63 -13.38 24.96
N ALA A 69 11.35 -14.46 24.63
CA ALA A 69 11.07 -15.79 25.15
C ALA A 69 11.25 -15.84 26.68
N ASP A 70 12.33 -15.27 27.21
CA ASP A 70 12.58 -15.24 28.66
C ASP A 70 11.49 -14.48 29.43
N LEU A 71 10.95 -13.41 28.83
CA LEU A 71 9.86 -12.62 29.41
C LEU A 71 8.55 -13.40 29.44
N ILE A 72 8.19 -14.02 28.32
CA ILE A 72 6.97 -14.81 28.19
C ILE A 72 7.03 -16.02 29.14
N HIS A 73 8.14 -16.76 29.17
CA HIS A 73 8.27 -17.92 30.06
C HIS A 73 8.26 -17.51 31.53
N GLY A 74 8.87 -16.38 31.89
CA GLY A 74 8.87 -15.86 33.26
C GLY A 74 7.48 -15.49 33.78
N THR A 75 6.58 -15.00 32.92
CA THR A 75 5.21 -14.68 33.33
C THR A 75 4.36 -15.92 33.62
N TYR A 76 4.58 -17.04 32.93
CA TYR A 76 3.82 -18.28 33.14
C TYR A 76 4.25 -19.06 34.39
N GLU A 77 5.52 -18.97 34.79
CA GLU A 77 6.03 -19.62 36.00
C GLU A 77 5.60 -18.90 37.28
N ALA A 78 5.31 -17.59 37.20
CA ALA A 78 4.89 -16.77 38.34
C ALA A 78 3.43 -17.00 38.78
N GLU A 79 2.58 -17.55 37.90
CA GLU A 79 1.14 -17.77 38.18
C GLU A 79 0.84 -19.17 38.76
N GLN A 80 1.83 -20.04 38.94
CA GLN A 80 1.66 -21.40 39.47
C GLN A 80 2.22 -21.63 40.89
N SER A 81 2.48 -20.55 41.64
CA SER A 81 2.98 -20.63 43.02
C SER A 81 2.08 -19.99 44.05
#